data_AF-A0A2W5P184-F1
#
_entry.id   AF-A0A2W5P184-F1
#
_cell.length_a   1.000
_cell.length_b   1.000
_cell.length_c   1.000
_cell.angle_alpha   90.00
_cell.angle_beta   90.00
_cell.angle_gamma   90.00
#
_symmetry.space_group_name_H-M   'P 1'
#
loop_
_entity.id
_entity.type
_entity.pdbx_description
1 polymer ?
#
loop_
_entity_poly.entity_id
_entity_poly.type
_entity_poly.pdbx_seq_one_letter_code
_entity_poly.pdbx_strand_id
1 'polypeptide(L)'
;PRVARTVGTLLGKAQRYVNDVKAEVNRSMELDELRKMKDTVEGAARDVEQSVRSNAHEVEQHLSGLDTDTAASTVAGIEAAPVYPEYKHPRKNWRLKQGAVPHWYKARNGVRTRALSGAARVARYRPHKFN
;
A
#
# COMPACT_ATOMS: atom_id res chain seq x y z
N PRO A 1 54.60 1.92 -14.14
CA PRO A 1 53.52 2.53 -13.32
C PRO A 1 52.61 3.57 -14.03
N ARG A 2 53.06 4.31 -15.05
CA ARG A 2 52.22 5.34 -15.69
C ARG A 2 51.07 4.77 -16.55
N VAL A 3 51.34 3.76 -17.37
CA VAL A 3 50.34 3.08 -18.23
C VAL A 3 49.26 2.34 -17.43
N ALA A 4 49.60 1.75 -16.29
CA ALA A 4 48.62 1.11 -15.42
C ALA A 4 47.60 2.11 -14.84
N ARG A 5 48.03 3.35 -14.55
CA ARG A 5 47.14 4.41 -14.05
C ARG A 5 46.16 4.87 -15.12
N THR A 6 46.63 5.06 -16.36
CA THR A 6 45.74 5.45 -17.46
C THR A 6 44.73 4.35 -17.79
N VAL A 7 45.14 3.08 -17.83
CA VAL A 7 44.22 1.96 -18.05
C VAL A 7 43.19 1.84 -16.91
N GLY A 8 43.61 2.01 -15.65
CA GLY A 8 42.69 2.02 -14.50
C GLY A 8 41.66 3.15 -14.57
N THR A 9 42.05 4.35 -15.02
CA THR A 9 41.11 5.47 -15.20
C THR A 9 40.11 5.24 -16.33
N LEU A 10 40.54 4.60 -17.43
CA LEU A 10 39.66 4.28 -18.55
C LEU A 10 38.68 3.16 -18.19
N LEU A 11 39.14 2.13 -17.48
CA LEU A 11 38.28 1.06 -16.98
C LEU A 11 37.23 1.61 -15.99
N GLY A 12 37.62 2.51 -15.09
CA GLY A 12 36.69 3.16 -14.16
C GLY A 12 35.65 4.03 -14.86
N LYS A 13 36.03 4.75 -15.93
CA LYS A 13 35.08 5.50 -16.78
C LYS A 13 34.11 4.56 -17.50
N ALA A 14 34.61 3.46 -18.08
CA ALA A 14 33.77 2.47 -18.74
C ALA A 14 32.76 1.83 -17.77
N GLN A 15 33.19 1.49 -16.55
CA GLN A 15 32.30 0.96 -15.51
C GLN A 15 31.20 1.95 -15.12
N ARG A 16 31.50 3.25 -15.03
CA ARG A 16 30.49 4.29 -14.76
C ARG A 16 29.45 4.40 -15.87
N TYR A 17 29.87 4.41 -17.13
CA TYR A 17 28.92 4.44 -18.25
C TYR A 17 27.98 3.25 -18.26
N VAL A 18 28.47 2.04 -17.95
CA VAL A 18 27.59 0.85 -17.83
C VAL A 18 26.58 1.01 -16.70
N ASN A 19 27.00 1.59 -15.57
CA ASN A 19 26.09 1.84 -14.45
C ASN A 19 25.05 2.91 -14.80
N ASP A 20 25.44 3.97 -15.48
CA ASP A 20 24.53 5.04 -15.92
C ASP A 20 23.51 4.50 -16.93
N VAL A 21 23.95 3.68 -17.90
CA VAL A 21 23.07 3.01 -18.87
C VAL A 21 22.12 2.04 -18.18
N LYS A 22 22.60 1.24 -17.21
CA LYS A 22 21.72 0.34 -16.44
C LYS A 22 20.67 1.12 -15.66
N ALA A 23 21.05 2.23 -15.04
CA ALA A 23 20.13 3.06 -14.28
C ALA A 23 19.06 3.69 -15.19
N GLU A 24 19.46 4.16 -16.37
CA GLU A 24 18.53 4.72 -17.36
C GLU A 24 17.59 3.66 -17.94
N VAL A 25 18.13 2.49 -18.32
CA VAL A 25 17.35 1.37 -18.84
C VAL A 25 16.37 0.88 -17.79
N ASN A 26 16.80 0.66 -16.54
CA ASN A 26 15.91 0.23 -15.47
C ASN A 26 14.78 1.23 -15.23
N ARG A 27 15.10 2.53 -15.20
CA ARG A 27 14.08 3.58 -15.08
C ARG A 27 13.12 3.57 -16.27
N SER A 28 13.61 3.38 -17.50
CA SER A 28 12.76 3.30 -18.69
C SER A 28 11.86 2.07 -18.70
N MET A 29 12.36 0.92 -18.23
CA MET A 29 11.60 -0.33 -18.10
C MET A 29 10.52 -0.19 -17.03
N GLU A 30 10.85 0.36 -15.86
CA GLU A 30 9.88 0.66 -14.80
C GLU A 30 8.77 1.59 -15.30
N LEU A 31 9.11 2.63 -16.07
CA LEU A 31 8.09 3.53 -16.65
C LEU A 31 7.20 2.82 -17.66
N ASP A 32 7.75 1.90 -18.47
CA ASP A 32 6.97 1.13 -19.44
C ASP A 32 6.06 0.11 -18.75
N GLU A 33 6.55 -0.56 -17.70
CA GLU A 33 5.75 -1.44 -16.84
C GLU A 33 4.61 -0.69 -16.15
N LEU A 34 4.88 0.51 -15.63
CA LEU A 34 3.85 1.36 -15.02
C LEU A 34 2.80 1.80 -16.04
N ARG A 35 3.20 2.13 -17.28
CA ARG A 35 2.27 2.46 -18.37
C ARG A 35 1.41 1.25 -18.74
N LYS A 36 2.03 0.08 -18.90
CA LYS A 36 1.32 -1.18 -19.16
C LYS A 36 0.31 -1.50 -18.06
N MET A 37 0.68 -1.33 -16.79
CA MET A 37 -0.22 -1.51 -15.66
C MET A 37 -1.38 -0.49 -15.66
N LYS A 38 -1.11 0.76 -16.02
CA LYS A 38 -2.15 1.78 -16.17
C LYS A 38 -3.13 1.40 -17.27
N ASP A 39 -2.66 0.94 -18.42
CA ASP A 39 -3.52 0.54 -19.53
C ASP A 39 -4.36 -0.71 -19.21
N THR A 40 -3.80 -1.69 -18.48
CA THR A 40 -4.58 -2.87 -18.03
C THR A 40 -5.64 -2.49 -16.99
N VAL A 41 -5.33 -1.60 -16.06
CA VAL A 41 -6.29 -1.11 -15.06
C VAL A 41 -7.38 -0.26 -15.72
N GLU A 42 -7.02 0.59 -16.69
CA GLU A 42 -7.98 1.38 -17.46
C GLU A 42 -8.94 0.49 -18.27
N GLY A 43 -8.43 -0.58 -18.89
CA GLY A 43 -9.25 -1.59 -19.58
C GLY A 43 -10.20 -2.30 -18.63
N ALA A 44 -9.70 -2.85 -17.52
CA ALA A 44 -10.51 -3.55 -16.54
C ALA A 44 -11.62 -2.66 -15.94
N ALA A 45 -11.32 -1.36 -15.72
CA ALA A 45 -12.32 -0.41 -15.24
C ALA A 45 -13.45 -0.18 -16.25
N ARG A 46 -13.13 -0.05 -17.55
CA ARG A 46 -14.14 0.10 -18.62
C ARG A 46 -15.00 -1.16 -18.77
N ASP A 47 -14.40 -2.35 -18.65
CA ASP A 47 -15.12 -3.62 -18.73
C ASP A 47 -16.09 -3.80 -17.55
N VAL A 48 -15.69 -3.40 -16.35
CA VAL A 48 -16.56 -3.39 -15.16
C VAL A 48 -17.70 -2.38 -15.34
N GLU A 49 -17.43 -1.17 -15.84
CA GLU A 49 -18.46 -0.16 -16.14
C GLU A 49 -19.50 -0.69 -17.14
N GLN A 50 -19.05 -1.33 -18.22
CA GLN A 50 -19.95 -1.90 -19.22
C GLN A 50 -20.75 -3.08 -18.68
N SER A 51 -20.11 -3.95 -17.87
CA SER A 51 -20.78 -5.07 -17.21
C SER A 51 -21.85 -4.60 -16.22
N VAL A 52 -21.54 -3.60 -15.37
CA VAL A 52 -22.50 -3.04 -14.41
C VAL A 52 -23.69 -2.40 -15.13
N ARG A 53 -23.44 -1.66 -16.23
CA ARG A 53 -24.51 -1.09 -17.05
C ARG A 53 -25.43 -2.18 -17.64
N SER A 54 -24.86 -3.25 -18.21
CA SER A 54 -25.67 -4.36 -18.77
C SER A 54 -26.50 -5.04 -17.69
N ASN A 55 -25.87 -5.42 -16.57
CA ASN A 55 -26.55 -6.08 -15.46
C ASN A 55 -27.65 -5.20 -14.86
N ALA A 56 -27.44 -3.89 -14.74
CA ALA A 56 -28.46 -2.96 -14.25
C ALA A 56 -29.69 -2.93 -15.19
N HIS A 57 -29.46 -2.88 -16.51
CA HIS A 57 -30.55 -2.92 -17.49
C HIS A 57 -31.29 -4.26 -17.50
N GLU A 58 -30.60 -5.37 -17.31
CA GLU A 58 -31.23 -6.70 -17.19
C GLU A 58 -32.08 -6.79 -15.92
N VAL A 59 -31.56 -6.32 -14.78
CA VAL A 59 -32.29 -6.27 -13.51
C VAL A 59 -33.53 -5.37 -13.61
N GLU A 60 -33.43 -4.21 -14.24
CA GLU A 60 -34.56 -3.31 -14.48
C GLU A 60 -35.65 -3.97 -15.35
N GLN A 61 -35.26 -4.70 -16.40
CA GLN A 61 -36.19 -5.50 -17.22
C GLN A 61 -36.84 -6.64 -16.44
N HIS A 62 -36.08 -7.35 -15.60
CA HIS A 62 -36.61 -8.43 -14.77
C HIS A 62 -37.58 -7.92 -13.71
N LEU A 63 -37.30 -6.79 -13.07
CA LEU A 63 -38.16 -6.18 -12.06
C LEU A 63 -39.43 -5.60 -12.69
N SER A 64 -39.31 -4.86 -13.78
CA SER A 64 -40.47 -4.34 -14.52
C SER A 64 -41.37 -5.44 -15.08
N GLY A 65 -40.81 -6.63 -15.38
CA GLY A 65 -41.57 -7.82 -15.76
C GLY A 65 -42.23 -8.59 -14.60
N LEU A 66 -41.85 -8.31 -13.34
CA LEU A 66 -42.36 -9.03 -12.15
C LEU A 66 -43.51 -8.28 -11.44
N ASP A 67 -43.74 -7.01 -11.78
CA ASP A 67 -44.53 -6.08 -10.96
C ASP A 67 -46.04 -5.98 -11.26
N THR A 68 -46.69 -6.93 -11.95
CA THR A 68 -48.14 -6.81 -12.19
C THR A 68 -49.06 -7.91 -11.65
N ASP A 69 -48.62 -9.15 -11.41
CA ASP A 69 -49.62 -10.22 -11.14
C ASP A 69 -49.38 -11.18 -9.95
N THR A 70 -48.19 -11.23 -9.32
CA THR A 70 -47.91 -12.33 -8.35
C THR A 70 -47.71 -11.90 -6.88
N ALA A 71 -47.42 -10.63 -6.60
CA ALA A 71 -47.04 -10.20 -5.23
C ALA A 71 -48.24 -9.89 -4.31
N ALA A 72 -49.47 -9.74 -4.83
CA ALA A 72 -50.61 -9.27 -4.04
C ALA A 72 -51.30 -10.35 -3.19
N SER A 73 -51.04 -11.65 -3.40
CA SER A 73 -51.88 -12.72 -2.82
C SER A 73 -51.22 -13.63 -1.78
N THR A 74 -49.92 -13.49 -1.47
CA THR A 74 -49.23 -14.44 -0.55
C THR A 74 -48.59 -13.80 0.70
N VAL A 75 -48.57 -12.47 0.83
CA VAL A 75 -47.87 -11.76 1.93
C VAL A 75 -48.81 -11.32 3.08
N ALA A 76 -50.10 -11.61 3.02
CA ALA A 76 -51.06 -11.15 4.03
C ALA A 76 -51.04 -11.91 5.39
N GLY A 77 -50.15 -12.89 5.57
CA GLY A 77 -50.23 -13.85 6.70
C GLY A 77 -49.11 -13.84 7.75
N ILE A 78 -47.98 -13.16 7.53
CA ILE A 78 -46.86 -13.18 8.48
C ILE A 78 -46.25 -11.77 8.56
N GLU A 79 -46.88 -10.90 9.34
CA GLU A 79 -46.29 -9.60 9.67
C GLU A 79 -45.23 -9.80 10.76
N ALA A 80 -44.01 -10.13 10.35
CA ALA A 80 -42.86 -10.15 11.24
C ALA A 80 -42.55 -8.71 11.67
N ALA A 81 -42.68 -8.41 12.96
CA ALA A 81 -42.37 -7.09 13.50
C ALA A 81 -40.95 -6.65 13.07
N PRO A 82 -40.76 -5.41 12.58
CA PRO A 82 -39.47 -4.96 12.08
C PRO A 82 -38.44 -4.95 13.22
N VAL A 83 -37.44 -5.81 13.12
CA VAL A 83 -36.29 -5.81 14.04
C VAL A 83 -35.32 -4.74 13.58
N TYR A 84 -35.23 -3.65 14.34
CA TYR A 84 -34.28 -2.59 14.07
C TYR A 84 -32.89 -2.94 14.62
N PRO A 85 -31.81 -2.63 13.89
CA PRO A 85 -30.46 -2.82 14.42
C PRO A 85 -30.23 -1.91 15.64
N GLU A 86 -30.00 -2.52 16.80
CA GLU A 86 -29.68 -1.78 18.02
C GLU A 86 -28.20 -1.34 18.00
N TYR A 87 -27.99 -0.02 18.08
CA TYR A 87 -26.64 0.55 18.10
C TYR A 87 -25.90 0.17 19.40
N LYS A 88 -24.80 -0.57 19.28
CA LYS A 88 -23.87 -0.82 20.39
C LYS A 88 -22.68 0.13 20.30
N HIS A 89 -22.46 0.92 21.35
CA HIS A 89 -21.34 1.84 21.39
C HIS A 89 -20.01 1.07 21.39
N PRO A 90 -19.13 1.32 20.40
CA PRO A 90 -17.78 0.81 20.48
C PRO A 90 -17.13 1.55 21.65
N ARG A 91 -16.81 0.83 22.74
CA ARG A 91 -16.12 1.37 23.93
C ARG A 91 -14.66 1.74 23.60
N LYS A 92 -14.47 2.54 22.56
CA LYS A 92 -13.20 2.89 21.97
C LYS A 92 -12.79 4.25 22.48
N ASN A 93 -11.78 4.27 23.33
CA ASN A 93 -11.15 5.49 23.80
C ASN A 93 -10.21 6.02 22.70
N TRP A 94 -10.77 6.58 21.63
CA TRP A 94 -10.02 7.13 20.50
C TRP A 94 -9.01 8.22 20.93
N ARG A 95 -9.26 8.86 22.07
CA ARG A 95 -8.37 9.85 22.71
C ARG A 95 -7.17 9.24 23.45
N LEU A 96 -7.21 7.96 23.81
CA LEU A 96 -6.07 7.24 24.42
C LEU A 96 -5.00 6.83 23.41
N LYS A 97 -5.23 7.04 22.10
CA LYS A 97 -4.16 7.01 21.09
C LYS A 97 -3.41 8.35 21.05
N GLN A 98 -2.77 8.72 22.14
CA GLN A 98 -1.74 9.77 22.09
C GLN A 98 -0.46 9.17 21.51
N GLY A 99 0.01 9.77 20.43
CA GLY A 99 1.00 9.21 19.52
C GLY A 99 2.37 9.02 20.15
N ALA A 100 2.82 7.77 20.21
CA ALA A 100 4.24 7.48 20.33
C ALA A 100 4.91 7.79 18.98
N VAL A 101 5.81 8.76 18.96
CA VAL A 101 6.63 9.04 17.78
C VAL A 101 7.37 7.74 17.37
N PRO A 102 7.31 7.32 16.09
CA PRO A 102 7.92 6.09 15.62
C PRO A 102 9.41 5.98 15.94
N HIS A 103 9.90 4.76 16.16
CA HIS A 103 11.29 4.52 16.55
C HIS A 103 12.29 4.98 15.47
N TRP A 104 11.92 4.85 14.19
CA TRP A 104 12.75 5.32 13.07
C TRP A 104 12.97 6.84 13.09
N TYR A 105 11.95 7.62 13.47
CA TYR A 105 12.05 9.09 13.52
C TYR A 105 12.98 9.51 14.67
N LYS A 106 12.88 8.84 15.82
CA LYS A 106 13.76 9.08 16.96
C LYS A 106 15.21 8.70 16.64
N ALA A 107 15.42 7.59 15.92
CA ALA A 107 16.74 7.17 15.47
C ALA A 107 17.37 8.18 14.50
N ARG A 108 16.59 8.70 13.54
CA ARG A 108 17.07 9.67 12.54
C ARG A 108 17.40 11.04 13.15
N ASN A 109 16.60 11.50 14.11
CA ASN A 109 16.79 12.80 14.77
C ASN A 109 17.64 12.75 16.05
N GLY A 110 18.28 11.60 16.33
CA GLY A 110 19.16 11.45 17.51
C GLY A 110 18.44 11.55 18.86
N VAL A 111 17.12 11.35 18.90
CA VAL A 111 16.34 11.43 20.14
C VAL A 111 16.61 10.19 20.98
N ARG A 112 17.11 10.39 22.20
CA ARG A 112 17.41 9.30 23.14
C ARG A 112 16.11 8.61 23.58
N THR A 113 16.02 7.30 23.34
CA THR A 113 14.82 6.50 23.64
C THR A 113 14.89 5.74 24.96
N ARG A 114 16.10 5.51 25.50
CA ARG A 114 16.34 4.75 26.72
C ARG A 114 17.35 5.46 27.61
N ALA A 115 17.09 5.49 28.92
CA ALA A 115 18.11 5.85 29.89
C ALA A 115 19.08 4.66 30.05
N LEU A 116 20.38 4.92 30.01
CA LEU A 116 21.42 3.93 30.28
C LEU A 116 22.11 4.33 31.59
N SER A 117 22.21 3.39 32.53
CA SER A 117 23.02 3.56 33.74
C SER A 117 24.52 3.70 33.36
N GLY A 118 25.32 4.25 34.27
CA GLY A 118 26.76 4.46 34.04
C GLY A 118 27.49 3.18 33.65
N ALA A 119 27.23 2.08 34.37
CA ALA A 119 27.79 0.76 34.07
C ALA A 119 27.38 0.24 32.69
N ALA A 120 26.11 0.42 32.28
CA ALA A 120 25.62 0.00 30.97
C ALA A 120 26.28 0.80 29.83
N ARG A 121 26.62 2.08 30.06
CA ARG A 121 27.37 2.88 29.09
C ARG A 121 28.78 2.33 28.89
N VAL A 122 29.47 2.01 29.99
CA VAL A 122 30.83 1.44 29.94
C VAL A 122 30.83 0.09 29.23
N ALA A 123 29.87 -0.79 29.54
CA ALA A 123 29.78 -2.10 28.88
C ALA A 123 29.58 -2.00 27.36
N ARG A 124 28.81 -0.99 26.89
CA ARG A 124 28.44 -0.82 25.48
C ARG A 124 29.44 -0.05 24.63
N TYR A 125 30.04 1.00 25.19
CA TYR A 125 30.84 1.97 24.43
C TYR A 125 32.32 1.92 24.79
N ARG A 126 32.75 0.99 25.65
CA ARG A 126 34.19 0.78 25.86
C ARG A 126 34.84 0.30 24.55
N PRO A 127 36.03 0.82 24.20
CA PRO A 127 36.79 0.28 23.08
C PRO A 127 37.17 -1.17 23.41
N HIS A 128 36.81 -2.10 22.52
CA HIS A 128 37.27 -3.47 22.61
C HIS A 128 38.72 -3.55 22.16
N LYS A 129 39.56 -4.26 22.93
CA LYS A 129 40.90 -4.62 22.48
C LYS A 129 40.74 -5.69 21.41
N PHE A 130 41.15 -5.39 20.18
CA PHE A 130 41.33 -6.39 19.14
C PHE A 130 42.60 -7.16 19.49
N ASN A 131 42.49 -8.49 19.63
CA ASN A 131 43.64 -9.40 19.67
C ASN A 131 43.90 -9.91 18.25
#